data_AF-A0A6I1QH35-F1
#
_entry.id   AF-A0A6I1QH35-F1
#
_cell.length_a   1.000
_cell.length_b   1.000
_cell.length_c   1.000
_cell.angle_alpha   90.00
_cell.angle_beta   90.00
_cell.angle_gamma   90.00
#
_symmetry.space_group_name_H-M   'P 1'
#
loop_
_entity.id
_entity.type
_entity.pdbx_description
1 polymer ?
#
loop_
_entity_poly.entity_id
_entity_poly.type
_entity_poly.pdbx_seq_one_letter_code
_entity_poly.pdbx_strand_id
1 'polypeptide(L)'
;MSTFWSLWIIIITVGTLVGVAIILRWCVKDKMGVPSGEDMGHEYDGIRELNNDLPKWWTYLFVSTFIFAAVYLALYPGLGNFKGLLGWQSSDQTVTSIEESNASIARAQANKQLDQYAKELDDADAHFGEAFRKLAMTDDGQSLRAIEDIASNEEAIKVGQRLFLQNCSQCHGSDARGQLGFPSLTDNAWLYGGEPEAIVTTVMHGRIGEMPAWIDVLGAEGVEEVVTYTLSLSGRKVNAREAAAGKTRFVVCAACHGTDGKGNPALGAPDLTDNIWLYGDSRAAVTETVAHGRIGVMPAWKDILGKEKVQLVSAYVWSLSNTDKE
;
A
#
# COMPACT_ATOMS: atom_id res chain seq x y z
N MET A 1 -21.19 20.97 7.15
CA MET A 1 -21.32 21.21 8.61
C MET A 1 -22.65 21.94 8.88
N SER A 2 -23.25 21.79 10.07
CA SER A 2 -24.48 22.53 10.40
C SER A 2 -24.26 24.04 10.41
N THR A 3 -25.31 24.83 10.18
CA THR A 3 -25.24 26.30 10.22
C THR A 3 -24.72 26.81 11.57
N PHE A 4 -25.15 26.17 12.67
CA PHE A 4 -24.69 26.50 14.01
C PHE A 4 -23.15 26.40 14.12
N TRP A 5 -22.59 25.24 13.76
CA TRP A 5 -21.14 25.01 13.85
C TRP A 5 -20.35 25.89 12.87
N SER A 6 -20.91 26.19 11.70
CA SER A 6 -20.31 27.13 10.77
C SER A 6 -20.22 28.54 11.37
N LEU A 7 -21.31 29.07 11.93
CA LEU A 7 -21.32 30.39 12.56
C LEU A 7 -20.43 30.45 13.79
N TRP A 8 -20.42 29.38 14.60
CA TRP A 8 -19.54 29.25 15.76
C TRP A 8 -18.06 29.43 15.38
N ILE A 9 -17.59 28.72 14.36
CA ILE A 9 -16.21 28.84 13.86
C ILE A 9 -15.94 30.25 13.33
N ILE A 10 -16.84 30.80 12.53
CA ILE A 10 -16.68 32.13 11.94
C ILE A 10 -16.53 33.20 13.03
N ILE A 11 -17.42 33.18 14.03
CA ILE A 11 -17.45 34.17 15.10
C ILE A 11 -16.18 34.10 15.94
N ILE A 12 -15.74 32.90 16.33
CA ILE A 12 -14.52 32.73 17.13
C ILE A 12 -13.29 33.13 16.34
N THR A 13 -13.15 32.69 15.09
CA THR A 13 -11.97 33.00 14.28
C THR A 13 -11.86 34.50 14.01
N VAL A 14 -12.94 35.13 13.52
CA VAL A 14 -12.94 36.58 13.23
C VAL A 14 -12.82 37.39 14.52
N GLY A 15 -13.56 36.99 15.58
CA GLY A 15 -13.49 37.64 16.89
C GLY A 15 -12.10 37.59 17.49
N THR A 16 -11.39 36.47 17.36
CA THR A 16 -10.00 36.34 17.83
C THR A 16 -9.06 37.22 17.02
N LEU A 17 -9.16 37.22 15.68
CA LEU A 17 -8.32 38.08 14.83
C LEU A 17 -8.52 39.57 15.14
N VAL A 18 -9.78 39.99 15.30
CA VAL A 18 -10.11 41.36 15.69
C VAL A 18 -9.61 41.67 17.10
N GLY A 19 -9.79 40.75 18.05
CA GLY A 19 -9.31 40.88 19.43
C GLY A 19 -7.80 41.07 19.51
N VAL A 20 -7.02 40.23 18.82
CA VAL A 20 -5.56 40.36 18.76
C VAL A 20 -5.15 41.67 18.06
N ALA A 21 -5.84 42.09 17.00
CA ALA A 21 -5.57 43.37 16.35
C ALA A 21 -5.83 44.57 17.28
N ILE A 22 -6.89 44.51 18.10
CA ILE A 22 -7.18 45.52 19.13
C ILE A 22 -6.08 45.53 20.21
N ILE A 23 -5.66 44.36 20.69
CA ILE A 23 -4.57 44.23 21.68
C ILE A 23 -3.28 44.81 21.11
N LEU A 24 -2.90 44.45 19.88
CA LEU A 24 -1.71 45.01 19.23
C LEU A 24 -1.80 46.54 19.16
N ARG A 25 -2.94 47.09 18.73
CA ARG A 25 -3.15 48.54 18.68
C ARG A 25 -3.06 49.20 20.06
N TRP A 26 -3.46 48.51 21.12
CA TRP A 26 -3.28 48.97 22.48
C TRP A 26 -1.80 48.94 22.88
N CYS A 27 -1.11 47.81 22.71
CA CYS A 27 0.28 47.62 23.10
C CYS A 27 1.28 48.49 22.31
N VAL A 28 0.94 48.92 21.08
CA VAL A 28 1.76 49.86 20.29
C VAL A 28 1.78 51.27 20.90
N LYS A 29 0.83 51.62 21.78
CA LYS A 29 0.81 52.92 22.45
C LYS A 29 1.49 52.81 23.81
N ASP A 30 2.58 53.54 24.00
CA ASP A 30 3.17 53.75 25.31
C ASP A 30 2.19 54.50 26.23
N LYS A 31 1.98 53.94 27.43
CA LYS A 31 1.13 54.48 28.50
C LYS A 31 1.83 54.46 29.86
N MET A 32 3.13 54.18 29.91
CA MET A 32 3.86 53.88 31.14
C MET A 32 4.32 55.14 31.88
N GLY A 33 4.36 56.30 31.20
CA GLY A 33 4.79 57.57 31.79
C GLY A 33 6.30 57.66 32.02
N VAL A 34 7.07 56.69 31.51
CA VAL A 34 8.53 56.63 31.51
C VAL A 34 9.00 56.88 30.07
N PRO A 35 10.04 57.69 29.80
CA PRO A 35 10.54 57.89 28.44
C PRO A 35 11.02 56.60 27.75
N SER A 36 10.88 56.55 26.43
CA SER A 36 11.34 55.39 25.62
C SER A 36 12.84 55.19 25.77
N GLY A 37 13.27 53.96 26.06
CA GLY A 37 14.66 53.56 26.32
C GLY A 37 15.11 53.67 27.78
N GLU A 38 14.27 54.15 28.69
CA GLU A 38 14.58 54.23 30.12
C GLU A 38 14.14 52.98 30.90
N ASP A 39 14.71 52.81 32.10
CA ASP A 39 14.44 51.71 33.03
C ASP A 39 13.08 51.88 33.72
N MET A 40 12.32 50.78 33.83
CA MET A 40 10.98 50.77 34.43
C MET A 40 10.97 50.88 35.97
N GLY A 41 12.13 50.94 36.63
CA GLY A 41 12.29 51.23 38.06
C GLY A 41 12.10 50.03 38.99
N HIS A 42 11.81 48.84 38.45
CA HIS A 42 11.67 47.59 39.19
C HIS A 42 12.73 46.58 38.76
N GLU A 43 13.27 45.83 39.73
CA GLU A 43 14.27 44.79 39.51
C GLU A 43 13.74 43.45 40.00
N TYR A 44 13.85 42.44 39.16
CA TYR A 44 13.45 41.07 39.46
C TYR A 44 14.66 40.17 39.22
N ASP A 45 15.25 39.66 40.31
CA ASP A 45 16.39 38.72 40.26
C ASP A 45 17.57 39.22 39.40
N GLY A 46 17.94 40.50 39.57
CA GLY A 46 19.01 41.14 38.80
C GLY A 46 18.62 41.53 37.37
N ILE A 47 17.39 41.24 36.92
CA ILE A 47 16.88 41.62 35.60
C ILE A 47 16.01 42.88 35.74
N ARG A 48 16.20 43.83 34.81
CA ARG A 48 15.39 45.04 34.69
C ARG A 48 14.84 45.17 33.27
N GLU A 49 13.67 45.77 33.17
CA GLU A 49 12.98 45.96 31.90
C GLU A 49 13.09 47.42 31.44
N LEU A 50 13.43 47.60 30.17
CA LEU A 50 13.44 48.92 29.53
C LEU A 50 12.06 49.21 28.93
N ASN A 51 11.62 50.46 29.00
CA ASN A 51 10.45 50.93 28.28
C ASN A 51 10.81 51.16 26.80
N ASN A 52 10.94 50.11 26.00
CA ASN A 52 11.20 50.25 24.57
C ASN A 52 9.92 50.17 23.76
N ASP A 53 9.81 51.05 22.76
CA ASP A 53 8.79 50.91 21.72
C ASP A 53 8.98 49.61 20.94
N LEU A 54 7.87 49.02 20.51
CA LEU A 54 7.91 47.87 19.61
C LEU A 54 8.65 48.23 18.31
N PRO A 55 9.61 47.40 17.84
CA PRO A 55 10.31 47.66 16.61
C PRO A 55 9.34 47.81 15.44
N LYS A 56 9.46 48.91 14.67
CA LYS A 56 8.52 49.21 13.57
C LYS A 56 8.41 48.08 12.55
N TRP A 57 9.52 47.43 12.21
CA TRP A 57 9.54 46.30 11.29
C TRP A 57 8.73 45.11 11.82
N TRP A 58 8.82 44.83 13.12
CA TRP A 58 8.09 43.76 13.78
C TRP A 58 6.58 44.07 13.77
N THR A 59 6.21 45.31 14.08
CA THR A 59 4.81 45.76 14.05
C THR A 59 4.24 45.69 12.64
N TYR A 60 4.98 46.12 11.62
CA TYR A 60 4.55 46.00 10.22
C TYR A 60 4.40 44.54 9.79
N LEU A 61 5.34 43.67 10.17
CA LEU A 61 5.24 42.24 9.91
C LEU A 61 3.98 41.66 10.56
N PHE A 62 3.76 41.95 11.85
CA PHE A 62 2.59 41.46 12.57
C PHE A 62 1.30 41.92 11.89
N VAL A 63 1.18 43.20 11.51
CA VAL A 63 0.03 43.71 10.75
C VAL A 63 -0.12 43.01 9.39
N SER A 64 0.97 42.75 8.68
CA SER A 64 0.93 42.07 7.38
C SER A 64 0.37 40.65 7.49
N THR A 65 0.61 39.94 8.60
CA THR A 65 0.05 38.61 8.82
C THR A 65 -1.48 38.63 8.95
N PHE A 66 -2.06 39.70 9.51
CA PHE A 66 -3.53 39.85 9.54
C PHE A 66 -4.11 40.06 8.15
N ILE A 67 -3.44 40.88 7.34
CA ILE A 67 -3.83 41.10 5.94
C ILE A 67 -3.75 39.78 5.18
N PHE A 68 -2.64 39.04 5.34
CA PHE A 68 -2.47 37.72 4.74
C PHE A 68 -3.57 36.74 5.19
N ALA A 69 -3.86 36.66 6.49
CA ALA A 69 -4.90 35.79 7.03
C ALA A 69 -6.29 36.15 6.47
N ALA A 70 -6.62 37.44 6.39
CA ALA A 70 -7.89 37.90 5.82
C ALA A 70 -8.01 37.53 4.33
N VAL A 71 -6.94 37.74 3.56
CA VAL A 71 -6.89 37.33 2.14
C VAL A 71 -7.00 35.81 2.01
N TYR A 72 -6.25 35.05 2.83
CA TYR A 72 -6.25 33.59 2.78
C TYR A 72 -7.64 33.01 3.10
N LEU A 73 -8.28 33.46 4.18
CA LEU A 73 -9.63 33.03 4.56
C LEU A 73 -10.72 33.50 3.59
N ALA A 74 -10.46 34.53 2.80
CA ALA A 74 -11.33 34.92 1.69
C ALA A 74 -11.16 33.98 0.48
N LEU A 75 -9.93 33.60 0.16
CA LEU A 75 -9.63 32.78 -1.02
C LEU A 75 -9.91 31.29 -0.82
N TYR A 76 -9.62 30.75 0.36
CA TYR A 76 -9.66 29.31 0.69
C TYR A 76 -10.77 28.96 1.69
N PRO A 77 -11.21 27.69 1.75
CA PRO A 77 -12.08 27.22 2.82
C PRO A 77 -11.37 27.32 4.18
N GLY A 78 -12.11 27.74 5.20
CA GLY A 78 -11.60 27.88 6.57
C GLY A 78 -12.58 28.57 7.52
N LEU A 79 -13.46 29.41 6.99
CA LEU A 79 -14.53 30.06 7.72
C LEU A 79 -15.83 29.24 7.68
N GLY A 80 -15.88 28.18 8.48
CA GLY A 80 -17.06 27.30 8.57
C GLY A 80 -17.41 26.66 7.23
N ASN A 81 -18.64 26.84 6.74
CA ASN A 81 -19.09 26.35 5.44
C ASN A 81 -18.67 27.25 4.25
N PHE A 82 -18.00 28.38 4.48
CA PHE A 82 -17.52 29.23 3.39
C PHE A 82 -16.43 28.50 2.60
N LYS A 83 -16.66 28.32 1.29
CA LYS A 83 -15.79 27.56 0.39
C LYS A 83 -14.57 28.34 -0.12
N GLY A 84 -14.47 29.63 0.22
CA GLY A 84 -13.50 30.52 -0.39
C GLY A 84 -13.95 31.01 -1.77
N LEU A 85 -13.33 32.09 -2.23
CA LEU A 85 -13.60 32.69 -3.54
C LEU A 85 -13.00 31.90 -4.70
N LEU A 86 -11.97 31.09 -4.46
CA LEU A 86 -11.35 30.28 -5.50
C LEU A 86 -12.16 29.01 -5.80
N GLY A 87 -13.03 28.57 -4.89
CA GLY A 87 -13.69 27.26 -5.02
C GLY A 87 -12.71 26.08 -4.91
N TRP A 88 -11.55 26.30 -4.30
CA TRP A 88 -10.53 25.28 -4.08
C TRP A 88 -10.92 24.33 -2.95
N GLN A 89 -10.57 23.05 -3.10
CA GLN A 89 -10.61 22.06 -2.03
C GLN A 89 -9.39 21.15 -2.09
N SER A 90 -8.96 20.63 -0.94
CA SER A 90 -7.85 19.68 -0.88
C SER A 90 -8.20 18.33 -1.50
N SER A 91 -9.36 17.79 -1.11
CA SER A 91 -9.99 16.59 -1.66
C SER A 91 -11.43 16.51 -1.15
N ASP A 92 -12.24 15.60 -1.69
CA ASP A 92 -13.55 15.29 -1.13
C ASP A 92 -13.42 14.57 0.22
N GLN A 93 -13.67 15.29 1.31
CA GLN A 93 -13.59 14.79 2.68
C GLN A 93 -14.81 13.96 3.11
N THR A 94 -15.78 13.73 2.22
CA THR A 94 -17.02 13.00 2.54
C THR A 94 -17.01 11.55 2.11
N VAL A 95 -16.00 11.14 1.31
CA VAL A 95 -15.88 9.77 0.79
C VAL A 95 -15.34 8.83 1.87
N THR A 96 -15.89 7.62 1.93
CA THR A 96 -15.48 6.60 2.92
C THR A 96 -15.09 5.27 2.29
N SER A 97 -15.22 5.16 0.96
CA SER A 97 -14.85 4.00 0.17
C SER A 97 -14.01 4.40 -1.05
N ILE A 98 -13.29 3.43 -1.61
CA ILE A 98 -12.46 3.63 -2.81
C ILE A 98 -13.37 3.98 -4.01
N GLU A 99 -14.53 3.35 -4.11
CA GLU A 99 -15.51 3.57 -5.15
C GLU A 99 -16.06 5.00 -5.11
N GLU A 100 -16.42 5.51 -3.93
CA GLU A 100 -16.85 6.89 -3.74
C GLU A 100 -15.74 7.90 -4.05
N SER A 101 -14.50 7.59 -3.62
CA SER A 101 -13.33 8.42 -3.92
C SER A 101 -13.11 8.53 -5.43
N ASN A 102 -13.10 7.40 -6.14
CA ASN A 102 -12.94 7.36 -7.59
C ASN A 102 -14.07 8.12 -8.32
N ALA A 103 -15.32 7.95 -7.88
CA ALA A 103 -16.45 8.69 -8.42
C ALA A 103 -16.33 10.19 -8.14
N SER A 104 -15.81 10.59 -6.98
CA SER A 104 -15.62 12.01 -6.64
C SER A 104 -14.52 12.66 -7.48
N ILE A 105 -13.39 11.98 -7.64
CA ILE A 105 -12.29 12.40 -8.53
C ILE A 105 -12.81 12.57 -9.97
N ALA A 106 -13.52 11.57 -10.50
CA ALA A 106 -14.09 11.63 -11.84
C ALA A 106 -15.06 12.81 -12.03
N ARG A 107 -15.91 13.09 -11.03
CA ARG A 107 -16.80 14.26 -11.05
C ARG A 107 -16.02 15.57 -10.98
N ALA A 108 -14.97 15.64 -10.16
CA ALA A 108 -14.13 16.83 -10.03
C ALA A 108 -13.43 17.14 -11.37
N GLN A 109 -12.85 16.13 -12.01
CA GLN A 109 -12.25 16.22 -13.34
C GLN A 109 -13.25 16.66 -14.41
N ALA A 110 -14.41 15.99 -14.49
CA ALA A 110 -15.44 16.30 -15.48
C ALA A 110 -15.99 17.73 -15.33
N ASN A 111 -16.16 18.19 -14.10
CA ASN A 111 -16.67 19.52 -13.79
C ASN A 111 -15.57 20.59 -13.70
N LYS A 112 -14.29 20.23 -13.93
CA LYS A 112 -13.12 21.10 -13.76
C LYS A 112 -13.10 21.81 -12.40
N GLN A 113 -13.48 21.09 -11.34
CA GLN A 113 -13.41 21.59 -9.98
C GLN A 113 -11.95 21.72 -9.55
N LEU A 114 -11.63 22.75 -8.75
CA LEU A 114 -10.30 22.94 -8.19
C LEU A 114 -10.07 22.01 -6.98
N ASP A 115 -10.10 20.71 -7.26
CA ASP A 115 -9.75 19.66 -6.31
C ASP A 115 -8.26 19.32 -6.45
N GLN A 116 -7.49 19.60 -5.39
CA GLN A 116 -6.04 19.47 -5.43
C GLN A 116 -5.60 18.01 -5.64
N TYR A 117 -6.28 17.06 -5.01
CA TYR A 117 -5.94 15.64 -5.12
C TYR A 117 -6.25 15.09 -6.52
N ALA A 118 -7.44 15.40 -7.06
CA ALA A 118 -7.80 14.99 -8.41
C ALA A 118 -6.81 15.55 -9.46
N LYS A 119 -6.41 16.82 -9.29
CA LYS A 119 -5.40 17.44 -10.16
C LYS A 119 -4.04 16.78 -10.04
N GLU A 120 -3.58 16.47 -8.83
CA GLU A 120 -2.29 15.81 -8.63
C GLU A 120 -2.25 14.42 -9.28
N LEU A 121 -3.36 13.68 -9.26
CA LEU A 121 -3.50 12.42 -9.97
C LEU A 121 -3.45 12.60 -11.50
N ASP A 122 -4.11 13.62 -12.05
CA ASP A 122 -4.05 13.94 -13.48
C ASP A 122 -2.62 14.30 -13.91
N ASP A 123 -1.96 15.17 -13.15
CA ASP A 123 -0.58 15.60 -13.40
C ASP A 123 0.38 14.40 -13.31
N ALA A 124 0.16 13.49 -12.35
CA ALA A 124 0.92 12.26 -12.20
C ALA A 124 0.67 11.25 -13.33
N ASP A 125 -0.57 11.07 -13.81
CA ASP A 125 -0.85 10.19 -14.96
C ASP A 125 -0.31 10.77 -16.27
N ALA A 126 -0.39 12.09 -16.44
CA ALA A 126 0.20 12.76 -17.59
C ALA A 126 1.73 12.60 -17.61
N HIS A 127 2.40 12.73 -16.46
CA HIS A 127 3.86 12.68 -16.40
C HIS A 127 4.43 11.26 -16.32
N PHE A 128 3.86 10.41 -15.46
CA PHE A 128 4.36 9.06 -15.20
C PHE A 128 3.57 7.97 -15.90
N GLY A 129 2.28 8.19 -16.17
CA GLY A 129 1.43 7.24 -16.87
C GLY A 129 1.93 6.96 -18.28
N GLU A 130 2.43 7.98 -19.01
CA GLU A 130 3.04 7.78 -20.34
C GLU A 130 4.27 6.85 -20.26
N ALA A 131 5.11 7.00 -19.24
CA ALA A 131 6.29 6.14 -19.06
C ALA A 131 5.89 4.68 -18.83
N PHE A 132 4.89 4.43 -17.98
CA PHE A 132 4.37 3.07 -17.77
C PHE A 132 3.70 2.51 -19.03
N ARG A 133 2.87 3.31 -19.72
CA ARG A 133 2.21 2.92 -20.97
C ARG A 133 3.22 2.55 -22.05
N LYS A 134 4.29 3.34 -22.22
CA LYS A 134 5.35 3.05 -23.19
C LYS A 134 6.03 1.69 -22.95
N LEU A 135 6.20 1.31 -21.69
CA LEU A 135 6.86 0.05 -21.32
C LEU A 135 5.90 -1.14 -21.32
N ALA A 136 4.63 -0.92 -20.95
CA ALA A 136 3.65 -2.00 -20.74
C ALA A 136 2.69 -2.20 -21.92
N MET A 137 2.47 -1.20 -22.78
CA MET A 137 1.53 -1.24 -23.90
C MET A 137 2.23 -1.32 -25.25
N THR A 138 1.53 -1.88 -26.22
CA THR A 138 1.90 -1.89 -27.65
C THR A 138 2.02 -0.48 -28.21
N ASP A 139 2.73 -0.32 -29.33
CA ASP A 139 3.00 0.99 -29.94
C ASP A 139 1.72 1.75 -30.35
N ASP A 140 0.63 1.03 -30.60
CA ASP A 140 -0.69 1.60 -30.90
C ASP A 140 -1.49 2.00 -29.64
N GLY A 141 -0.98 1.67 -28.45
CA GLY A 141 -1.60 1.94 -27.16
C GLY A 141 -2.91 1.20 -26.92
N GLN A 142 -3.20 0.12 -27.66
CA GLN A 142 -4.48 -0.60 -27.56
C GLN A 142 -4.43 -1.82 -26.65
N SER A 143 -3.29 -2.49 -26.54
CA SER A 143 -3.13 -3.70 -25.74
C SER A 143 -1.85 -3.68 -24.91
N LEU A 144 -1.79 -4.57 -23.91
CA LEU A 144 -0.57 -4.79 -23.14
C LEU A 144 0.40 -5.63 -23.97
N ARG A 145 1.70 -5.32 -23.89
CA ARG A 145 2.76 -6.17 -24.45
C ARG A 145 2.79 -7.52 -23.75
N ALA A 146 3.25 -8.54 -24.47
CA ALA A 146 3.50 -9.85 -23.88
C ALA A 146 4.55 -9.73 -22.76
N ILE A 147 4.46 -10.61 -21.77
CA ILE A 147 5.35 -10.59 -20.62
C ILE A 147 6.80 -10.83 -21.03
N GLU A 148 6.99 -11.72 -22.01
CA GLU A 148 8.28 -12.09 -22.59
C GLU A 148 8.94 -10.90 -23.29
N ASP A 149 8.15 -10.10 -24.02
CA ASP A 149 8.62 -8.88 -24.67
C ASP A 149 9.06 -7.83 -23.64
N ILE A 150 8.29 -7.66 -22.57
CA ILE A 150 8.61 -6.74 -21.47
C ILE A 150 9.85 -7.23 -20.71
N ALA A 151 9.94 -8.54 -20.46
CA ALA A 151 11.04 -9.13 -19.73
C ALA A 151 12.38 -9.04 -20.47
N SER A 152 12.32 -8.96 -21.80
CA SER A 152 13.48 -8.73 -22.67
C SER A 152 13.95 -7.26 -22.68
N ASN A 153 13.19 -6.34 -22.08
CA ASN A 153 13.54 -4.92 -22.00
C ASN A 153 14.13 -4.57 -20.62
N GLU A 154 15.42 -4.24 -20.60
CA GLU A 154 16.16 -3.92 -19.37
C GLU A 154 15.56 -2.73 -18.58
N GLU A 155 15.03 -1.72 -19.28
CA GLU A 155 14.39 -0.57 -18.64
C GLU A 155 13.08 -0.99 -17.96
N ALA A 156 12.27 -1.82 -18.64
CA ALA A 156 11.02 -2.32 -18.10
C ALA A 156 11.25 -3.23 -16.89
N ILE A 157 12.26 -4.10 -16.94
CA ILE A 157 12.66 -4.96 -15.80
C ILE A 157 13.08 -4.13 -14.59
N LYS A 158 13.87 -3.05 -14.77
CA LYS A 158 14.24 -2.15 -13.67
C LYS A 158 13.02 -1.47 -13.05
N VAL A 159 12.02 -1.10 -13.85
CA VAL A 159 10.75 -0.56 -13.34
C VAL A 159 9.96 -1.63 -12.59
N GLY A 160 9.81 -2.82 -13.16
CA GLY A 160 9.16 -3.96 -12.51
C GLY A 160 9.81 -4.35 -11.17
N GLN A 161 11.14 -4.32 -11.10
CA GLN A 161 11.90 -4.55 -9.86
C GLN A 161 11.60 -3.49 -8.79
N ARG A 162 11.51 -2.21 -9.16
CA ARG A 162 11.13 -1.14 -8.20
C ARG A 162 9.70 -1.32 -7.69
N LEU A 163 8.77 -1.68 -8.59
CA LEU A 163 7.40 -2.01 -8.21
C LEU A 163 7.37 -3.20 -7.25
N PHE A 164 8.16 -4.25 -7.52
CA PHE A 164 8.29 -5.40 -6.64
C PHE A 164 8.84 -5.02 -5.26
N LEU A 165 9.92 -4.23 -5.21
CA LEU A 165 10.53 -3.79 -3.95
C LEU A 165 9.57 -2.96 -3.10
N GLN A 166 8.75 -2.11 -3.72
CA GLN A 166 7.79 -1.28 -2.99
C GLN A 166 6.56 -2.05 -2.50
N ASN A 167 6.08 -3.02 -3.28
CA ASN A 167 4.74 -3.60 -3.07
C ASN A 167 4.75 -5.08 -2.67
N CYS A 168 5.75 -5.86 -3.10
CA CYS A 168 5.75 -7.32 -3.00
C CYS A 168 6.81 -7.86 -2.03
N SER A 169 7.91 -7.12 -1.84
CA SER A 169 9.09 -7.56 -1.07
C SER A 169 8.83 -7.85 0.41
N GLN A 170 7.83 -7.21 1.01
CA GLN A 170 7.48 -7.42 2.42
C GLN A 170 7.01 -8.86 2.68
N CYS A 171 6.40 -9.49 1.67
CA CYS A 171 5.92 -10.87 1.75
C CYS A 171 6.91 -11.83 1.10
N HIS A 172 7.37 -11.52 -0.12
CA HIS A 172 8.21 -12.41 -0.94
C HIS A 172 9.72 -12.20 -0.74
N GLY A 173 10.14 -11.36 0.21
CA GLY A 173 11.54 -11.02 0.45
C GLY A 173 12.07 -9.99 -0.55
N SER A 174 13.11 -9.24 -0.15
CA SER A 174 13.76 -8.25 -1.02
C SER A 174 14.50 -8.86 -2.21
N ASP A 175 14.89 -10.13 -2.10
CA ASP A 175 15.53 -10.93 -3.15
C ASP A 175 14.53 -11.89 -3.84
N ALA A 176 13.24 -11.75 -3.57
CA ALA A 176 12.14 -12.55 -4.13
C ALA A 176 12.20 -14.06 -3.80
N ARG A 177 13.01 -14.48 -2.83
CA ARG A 177 13.15 -15.89 -2.42
C ARG A 177 12.13 -16.36 -1.38
N GLY A 178 11.17 -15.50 -1.04
CA GLY A 178 10.11 -15.84 -0.09
C GLY A 178 10.60 -15.96 1.34
N GLN A 179 9.72 -16.50 2.17
CA GLN A 179 9.97 -16.86 3.58
C GLN A 179 8.95 -17.92 3.99
N LEU A 180 8.95 -18.38 5.25
CA LEU A 180 7.98 -19.38 5.70
C LEU A 180 6.54 -18.88 5.43
N GLY A 181 5.77 -19.64 4.65
CA GLY A 181 4.41 -19.29 4.24
C GLY A 181 4.29 -18.38 3.01
N PHE A 182 5.39 -17.86 2.46
CA PHE A 182 5.40 -17.03 1.25
C PHE A 182 6.32 -17.64 0.17
N PRO A 183 5.80 -17.94 -1.03
CA PRO A 183 6.58 -18.60 -2.07
C PRO A 183 7.83 -17.82 -2.48
N SER A 184 8.88 -18.57 -2.79
CA SER A 184 9.97 -18.09 -3.63
C SER A 184 9.43 -17.88 -5.04
N LEU A 185 9.81 -16.75 -5.66
CA LEU A 185 9.45 -16.39 -7.03
C LEU A 185 10.62 -16.56 -7.99
N THR A 186 11.77 -17.06 -7.48
CA THR A 186 13.02 -17.24 -8.24
C THR A 186 13.27 -18.68 -8.66
N ASP A 187 12.48 -19.63 -8.14
CA ASP A 187 12.57 -21.04 -8.51
C ASP A 187 11.47 -21.44 -9.50
N ASN A 188 11.38 -22.73 -9.77
CA ASN A 188 10.45 -23.29 -10.75
C ASN A 188 9.22 -23.97 -10.09
N ALA A 189 9.02 -23.82 -8.76
CA ALA A 189 7.92 -24.43 -8.03
C ALA A 189 6.71 -23.49 -7.95
N TRP A 190 5.96 -23.42 -9.05
CA TRP A 190 4.80 -22.54 -9.17
C TRP A 190 3.50 -23.21 -8.71
N LEU A 191 2.91 -22.72 -7.62
CA LEU A 191 1.64 -23.23 -7.10
C LEU A 191 0.47 -23.08 -8.08
N TYR A 192 0.40 -21.96 -8.81
CA TYR A 192 -0.70 -21.62 -9.71
C TYR A 192 -0.29 -21.56 -11.19
N GLY A 193 0.89 -22.12 -11.52
CA GLY A 193 1.50 -22.05 -12.85
C GLY A 193 2.49 -20.90 -12.99
N GLY A 194 3.62 -21.15 -13.68
CA GLY A 194 4.70 -20.20 -13.93
C GLY A 194 4.64 -19.51 -15.30
N GLU A 195 3.62 -19.85 -16.10
CA GLU A 195 3.39 -19.22 -17.39
C GLU A 195 3.02 -17.73 -17.20
N PRO A 196 3.37 -16.85 -18.15
CA PRO A 196 3.06 -15.43 -18.13
C PRO A 196 1.64 -15.07 -17.65
N GLU A 197 0.61 -15.67 -18.25
CA GLU A 197 -0.78 -15.36 -17.96
C GLU A 197 -1.17 -15.83 -16.55
N ALA A 198 -0.57 -16.91 -16.06
CA ALA A 198 -0.82 -17.45 -14.73
C ALA A 198 -0.26 -16.51 -13.64
N ILE A 199 0.93 -15.95 -13.87
CA ILE A 199 1.54 -14.94 -13.00
C ILE A 199 0.69 -13.67 -13.00
N VAL A 200 0.36 -13.13 -14.18
CA VAL A 200 -0.49 -11.93 -14.30
C VAL A 200 -1.83 -12.14 -13.60
N THR A 201 -2.48 -13.28 -13.79
CA THR A 201 -3.75 -13.62 -13.13
C THR A 201 -3.60 -13.60 -11.61
N THR A 202 -2.52 -14.19 -11.09
CA THR A 202 -2.23 -14.25 -9.66
C THR A 202 -2.00 -12.86 -9.06
N VAL A 203 -1.24 -12.00 -9.74
CA VAL A 203 -0.99 -10.62 -9.27
C VAL A 203 -2.25 -9.76 -9.39
N MET A 204 -2.96 -9.85 -10.51
CA MET A 204 -4.16 -9.04 -10.81
C MET A 204 -5.31 -9.38 -9.86
N HIS A 205 -5.65 -10.65 -9.72
CA HIS A 205 -6.86 -11.12 -9.05
C HIS A 205 -6.61 -11.73 -7.68
N GLY A 206 -5.35 -11.89 -7.29
CA GLY A 206 -4.99 -12.57 -6.07
C GLY A 206 -5.24 -14.07 -6.15
N ARG A 207 -4.88 -14.77 -5.08
CA ARG A 207 -5.11 -16.22 -4.91
C ARG A 207 -5.42 -16.52 -3.45
N ILE A 208 -6.31 -17.49 -3.24
CA ILE A 208 -6.57 -18.07 -1.93
C ILE A 208 -6.31 -19.57 -2.07
N GLY A 209 -5.26 -20.04 -1.42
CA GLY A 209 -4.92 -21.46 -1.34
C GLY A 209 -5.57 -22.06 -0.11
N GLU A 210 -6.23 -23.19 -0.27
CA GLU A 210 -6.95 -23.87 0.81
C GLU A 210 -6.52 -25.33 0.89
N MET A 211 -5.85 -25.67 1.99
CA MET A 211 -5.60 -27.05 2.39
C MET A 211 -6.46 -27.33 3.62
N PRO A 212 -7.46 -28.21 3.55
CA PRO A 212 -8.32 -28.49 4.69
C PRO A 212 -7.58 -29.23 5.80
N ALA A 213 -8.09 -29.10 7.02
CA ALA A 213 -7.63 -29.88 8.18
C ALA A 213 -8.13 -31.32 8.09
N TRP A 214 -7.24 -32.29 8.29
CA TRP A 214 -7.58 -33.71 8.20
C TRP A 214 -7.56 -34.45 9.53
N ILE A 215 -7.20 -33.80 10.64
CA ILE A 215 -7.06 -34.46 11.95
C ILE A 215 -8.34 -35.16 12.41
N ASP A 216 -9.51 -34.54 12.21
CA ASP A 216 -10.80 -35.10 12.63
C ASP A 216 -11.26 -36.27 11.75
N VAL A 217 -10.77 -36.33 10.51
CA VAL A 217 -11.15 -37.36 9.53
C VAL A 217 -10.21 -38.55 9.59
N LEU A 218 -8.89 -38.31 9.68
CA LEU A 218 -7.86 -39.35 9.63
C LEU A 218 -7.46 -39.84 11.03
N GLY A 219 -7.66 -39.04 12.07
CA GLY A 219 -7.09 -39.25 13.40
C GLY A 219 -5.57 -39.05 13.42
N ALA A 220 -4.98 -39.02 14.63
CA ALA A 220 -3.54 -38.80 14.80
C ALA A 220 -2.67 -39.85 14.06
N GLU A 221 -3.04 -41.13 14.14
CA GLU A 221 -2.33 -42.21 13.44
C GLU A 221 -2.44 -42.07 11.91
N GLY A 222 -3.63 -41.75 11.39
CA GLY A 222 -3.83 -41.59 9.96
C GLY A 222 -3.08 -40.38 9.38
N VAL A 223 -2.92 -39.30 10.17
CA VAL A 223 -2.09 -38.15 9.79
C VAL A 223 -0.62 -38.57 9.68
N GLU A 224 -0.07 -39.25 10.69
CA GLU A 224 1.33 -39.71 10.65
C GLU A 224 1.60 -40.63 9.46
N GLU A 225 0.69 -41.56 9.18
CA GLU A 225 0.79 -42.46 8.02
C GLU A 225 0.83 -41.68 6.69
N VAL A 226 -0.09 -40.74 6.49
CA VAL A 226 -0.13 -39.90 5.27
C VAL A 226 1.12 -39.02 5.18
N VAL A 227 1.54 -38.39 6.26
CA VAL A 227 2.77 -37.59 6.32
C VAL A 227 3.97 -38.43 5.90
N THR A 228 4.06 -39.67 6.40
CA THR A 228 5.13 -40.60 6.03
C THR A 228 5.12 -40.92 4.55
N TYR A 229 3.95 -41.16 3.96
CA TYR A 229 3.84 -41.38 2.52
C TYR A 229 4.20 -40.13 1.71
N THR A 230 3.69 -38.95 2.09
CA THR A 230 4.00 -37.67 1.45
C THR A 230 5.51 -37.37 1.47
N LEU A 231 6.18 -37.58 2.60
CA LEU A 231 7.63 -37.43 2.69
C LEU A 231 8.36 -38.43 1.77
N SER A 232 7.84 -39.64 1.59
CA SER A 232 8.42 -40.63 0.66
C SER A 232 8.34 -40.19 -0.81
N LEU A 233 7.34 -39.39 -1.19
CA LEU A 233 7.17 -38.87 -2.55
C LEU A 233 8.32 -37.93 -2.95
N SER A 234 8.83 -37.14 -1.99
CA SER A 234 10.03 -36.31 -2.17
C SER A 234 11.36 -37.09 -2.19
N GLY A 235 11.31 -38.43 -2.20
CA GLY A 235 12.49 -39.30 -2.23
C GLY A 235 13.17 -39.51 -0.87
N ARG A 236 12.53 -39.09 0.23
CA ARG A 236 13.09 -39.25 1.59
C ARG A 236 13.00 -40.70 2.05
N LYS A 237 14.01 -41.13 2.83
CA LYS A 237 13.98 -42.42 3.51
C LYS A 237 12.99 -42.35 4.67
N VAL A 238 11.97 -43.21 4.63
CA VAL A 238 10.93 -43.30 5.65
C VAL A 238 10.64 -44.76 6.03
N ASN A 239 9.79 -44.98 7.04
CA ASN A 239 9.32 -46.31 7.38
C ASN A 239 8.42 -46.87 6.27
N ALA A 240 8.87 -47.95 5.60
CA ALA A 240 8.17 -48.51 4.45
C ALA A 240 6.78 -49.07 4.77
N ARG A 241 6.57 -49.61 5.98
CA ARG A 241 5.27 -50.17 6.39
C ARG A 241 4.25 -49.04 6.59
N GLU A 242 4.68 -47.98 7.26
CA GLU A 242 3.86 -46.80 7.51
C GLU A 242 3.56 -46.02 6.23
N ALA A 243 4.54 -45.86 5.32
CA ALA A 243 4.31 -45.27 4.00
C ALA A 243 3.31 -46.10 3.16
N ALA A 244 3.33 -47.43 3.26
CA ALA A 244 2.35 -48.27 2.58
C ALA A 244 0.92 -48.05 3.12
N ALA A 245 0.76 -47.89 4.44
CA ALA A 245 -0.53 -47.55 5.04
C ALA A 245 -0.99 -46.13 4.65
N GLY A 246 -0.07 -45.16 4.67
CA GLY A 246 -0.31 -43.79 4.23
C GLY A 246 -0.75 -43.69 2.78
N LYS A 247 -0.15 -44.49 1.89
CA LYS A 247 -0.54 -44.55 0.48
C LYS A 247 -2.01 -44.92 0.30
N THR A 248 -2.54 -45.84 1.11
CA THR A 248 -3.97 -46.22 1.06
C THR A 248 -4.86 -45.06 1.48
N ARG A 249 -4.42 -44.22 2.42
CA ARG A 249 -5.17 -43.04 2.89
C ARG A 249 -5.01 -41.80 1.99
N PHE A 250 -3.92 -41.70 1.25
CA PHE A 250 -3.61 -40.58 0.37
C PHE A 250 -4.64 -40.37 -0.77
N VAL A 251 -5.56 -41.31 -1.00
CA VAL A 251 -6.63 -41.18 -2.00
C VAL A 251 -7.43 -39.87 -1.85
N VAL A 252 -7.64 -39.39 -0.63
CA VAL A 252 -8.31 -38.09 -0.40
C VAL A 252 -7.42 -36.91 -0.79
N CYS A 253 -6.12 -37.01 -0.56
CA CYS A 253 -5.13 -35.99 -0.91
C CYS A 253 -4.93 -35.93 -2.44
N ALA A 254 -5.06 -37.06 -3.13
CA ALA A 254 -4.90 -37.18 -4.57
C ALA A 254 -5.95 -36.39 -5.37
N ALA A 255 -7.10 -36.05 -4.77
CA ALA A 255 -8.11 -35.20 -5.39
C ALA A 255 -7.57 -33.80 -5.70
N CYS A 256 -6.64 -33.30 -4.88
CA CYS A 256 -6.00 -31.99 -5.07
C CYS A 256 -4.56 -32.12 -5.54
N HIS A 257 -3.78 -33.06 -5.00
CA HIS A 257 -2.36 -33.20 -5.30
C HIS A 257 -2.03 -34.19 -6.42
N GLY A 258 -3.03 -34.81 -7.04
CA GLY A 258 -2.82 -35.87 -8.03
C GLY A 258 -2.44 -37.21 -7.40
N THR A 259 -2.65 -38.30 -8.12
CA THR A 259 -2.33 -39.66 -7.63
C THR A 259 -0.83 -39.94 -7.55
N ASP A 260 -0.04 -39.20 -8.31
CA ASP A 260 1.42 -39.19 -8.31
C ASP A 260 2.01 -38.11 -7.38
N GLY A 261 1.16 -37.28 -6.76
CA GLY A 261 1.58 -36.19 -5.88
C GLY A 261 2.13 -34.97 -6.62
N LYS A 262 1.96 -34.87 -7.94
CA LYS A 262 2.51 -33.77 -8.75
C LYS A 262 1.84 -32.40 -8.57
N GLY A 263 0.81 -32.34 -7.73
CA GLY A 263 0.08 -31.11 -7.47
C GLY A 263 -0.97 -30.82 -8.55
N ASN A 264 -1.65 -29.70 -8.38
CA ASN A 264 -2.64 -29.21 -9.32
C ASN A 264 -2.64 -27.68 -9.35
N PRO A 265 -2.05 -27.06 -10.39
CA PRO A 265 -2.01 -25.61 -10.53
C PRO A 265 -3.37 -24.91 -10.54
N ALA A 266 -4.43 -25.60 -10.99
CA ALA A 266 -5.77 -25.03 -10.99
C ALA A 266 -6.30 -24.80 -9.55
N LEU A 267 -5.80 -25.56 -8.57
CA LEU A 267 -6.19 -25.45 -7.17
C LEU A 267 -5.13 -24.75 -6.31
N GLY A 268 -3.93 -24.49 -6.84
CA GLY A 268 -2.81 -24.03 -6.02
C GLY A 268 -2.14 -25.14 -5.21
N ALA A 269 -2.43 -26.41 -5.52
CA ALA A 269 -1.92 -27.54 -4.76
C ALA A 269 -0.46 -27.82 -5.18
N PRO A 270 0.51 -27.76 -4.25
CA PRO A 270 1.93 -27.95 -4.56
C PRO A 270 2.27 -29.37 -5.03
N ASP A 271 3.36 -29.49 -5.80
CA ASP A 271 4.04 -30.75 -6.09
C ASP A 271 4.66 -31.28 -4.78
N LEU A 272 4.22 -32.45 -4.33
CA LEU A 272 4.70 -33.11 -3.11
C LEU A 272 5.91 -34.01 -3.37
N THR A 273 6.34 -34.13 -4.63
CA THR A 273 7.49 -34.95 -5.06
C THR A 273 8.79 -34.15 -5.15
N ASP A 274 8.72 -32.83 -5.08
CA ASP A 274 9.89 -31.97 -5.07
C ASP A 274 10.45 -31.75 -3.64
N ASN A 275 11.46 -30.89 -3.53
CA ASN A 275 12.08 -30.54 -2.26
C ASN A 275 11.79 -29.08 -1.85
N ILE A 276 10.76 -28.45 -2.40
CA ILE A 276 10.42 -27.04 -2.20
C ILE A 276 9.17 -26.96 -1.32
N TRP A 277 9.37 -26.67 -0.04
CA TRP A 277 8.32 -26.70 0.97
C TRP A 277 8.00 -25.29 1.48
N LEU A 278 6.78 -24.83 1.21
CA LEU A 278 6.32 -23.50 1.63
C LEU A 278 6.18 -23.34 3.15
N TYR A 279 5.69 -24.39 3.82
CA TYR A 279 5.37 -24.37 5.25
C TYR A 279 6.36 -25.17 6.11
N GLY A 280 7.57 -25.41 5.57
CA GLY A 280 8.61 -26.19 6.22
C GLY A 280 8.58 -27.66 5.80
N ASP A 281 9.76 -28.27 5.81
CA ASP A 281 10.01 -29.58 5.22
C ASP A 281 10.20 -30.68 6.28
N SER A 282 10.21 -30.34 7.56
CA SER A 282 10.32 -31.33 8.64
C SER A 282 9.04 -32.17 8.78
N ARG A 283 9.16 -33.39 9.33
CA ARG A 283 7.99 -34.23 9.66
C ARG A 283 6.96 -33.46 10.49
N ALA A 284 7.40 -32.70 11.49
CA ALA A 284 6.51 -31.91 12.34
C ALA A 284 5.76 -30.84 11.54
N ALA A 285 6.44 -30.14 10.62
CA ALA A 285 5.82 -29.11 9.78
C ALA A 285 4.79 -29.67 8.79
N VAL A 286 5.08 -30.83 8.18
CA VAL A 286 4.13 -31.52 7.31
C VAL A 286 2.95 -32.07 8.12
N THR A 287 3.20 -32.60 9.32
CA THR A 287 2.15 -33.06 10.25
C THR A 287 1.21 -31.93 10.63
N GLU A 288 1.74 -30.76 11.02
CA GLU A 288 0.95 -29.56 11.31
C GLU A 288 0.04 -29.19 10.14
N THR A 289 0.61 -29.19 8.94
CA THR A 289 -0.09 -28.82 7.70
C THR A 289 -1.20 -29.80 7.35
N VAL A 290 -0.97 -31.11 7.49
CA VAL A 290 -2.01 -32.14 7.24
C VAL A 290 -3.07 -32.14 8.35
N ALA A 291 -2.66 -32.01 9.61
CA ALA A 291 -3.57 -32.04 10.75
C ALA A 291 -4.51 -30.83 10.77
N HIS A 292 -3.97 -29.63 10.61
CA HIS A 292 -4.69 -28.37 10.86
C HIS A 292 -4.97 -27.55 9.60
N GLY A 293 -4.46 -27.96 8.44
CA GLY A 293 -4.70 -27.27 7.19
C GLY A 293 -3.90 -25.97 7.05
N ARG A 294 -4.08 -25.29 5.91
CA ARG A 294 -3.44 -24.02 5.57
C ARG A 294 -4.38 -23.16 4.73
N ILE A 295 -4.40 -21.86 5.00
CA ILE A 295 -5.08 -20.87 4.17
C ILE A 295 -4.08 -19.78 3.82
N GLY A 296 -3.51 -19.86 2.61
CA GLY A 296 -2.56 -18.89 2.08
C GLY A 296 -3.29 -17.85 1.24
N VAL A 297 -2.93 -16.57 1.37
CA VAL A 297 -3.55 -15.49 0.60
C VAL A 297 -2.49 -14.67 -0.11
N MET A 298 -2.61 -14.57 -1.43
CA MET A 298 -1.97 -13.54 -2.24
C MET A 298 -3.02 -12.46 -2.56
N PRO A 299 -2.89 -11.23 -2.04
CA PRO A 299 -3.86 -10.17 -2.29
C PRO A 299 -3.96 -9.78 -3.77
N ALA A 300 -5.13 -9.33 -4.19
CA ALA A 300 -5.36 -8.81 -5.54
C ALA A 300 -4.79 -7.40 -5.67
N TRP A 301 -4.05 -7.13 -6.75
CA TRP A 301 -3.42 -5.82 -6.98
C TRP A 301 -4.10 -4.98 -8.07
N LYS A 302 -5.16 -5.50 -8.72
CA LYS A 302 -5.87 -4.79 -9.80
C LYS A 302 -6.30 -3.36 -9.44
N ASP A 303 -6.80 -3.16 -8.20
CA ASP A 303 -7.38 -1.89 -7.75
C ASP A 303 -6.34 -0.96 -7.11
N ILE A 304 -5.11 -1.45 -6.90
CA ILE A 304 -4.01 -0.70 -6.27
C ILE A 304 -2.99 -0.26 -7.33
N LEU A 305 -2.54 -1.20 -8.17
CA LEU A 305 -1.49 -0.94 -9.16
C LEU A 305 -2.04 -0.61 -10.54
N GLY A 306 -3.23 -1.11 -10.90
CA GLY A 306 -3.74 -1.02 -12.27
C GLY A 306 -3.01 -1.97 -13.23
N LYS A 307 -3.50 -2.04 -14.47
CA LYS A 307 -3.12 -3.09 -15.42
C LYS A 307 -1.67 -3.00 -15.88
N GLU A 308 -1.20 -1.79 -16.17
CA GLU A 308 0.13 -1.51 -16.72
C GLU A 308 1.21 -1.87 -15.70
N LYS A 309 1.04 -1.47 -14.44
CA LYS A 309 1.99 -1.77 -13.36
C LYS A 309 1.96 -3.26 -12.99
N VAL A 310 0.78 -3.89 -12.98
CA VAL A 310 0.65 -5.35 -12.80
C VAL A 310 1.39 -6.09 -13.92
N GLN A 311 1.29 -5.64 -15.16
CA GLN A 311 2.02 -6.24 -16.28
C GLN A 311 3.54 -6.15 -16.09
N LEU A 312 4.05 -4.98 -15.72
CA LEU A 312 5.48 -4.74 -15.51
C LEU A 312 6.05 -5.56 -14.33
N VAL A 313 5.36 -5.60 -13.20
CA VAL A 313 5.82 -6.41 -12.05
C VAL A 313 5.73 -7.91 -12.34
N SER A 314 4.71 -8.33 -13.09
CA SER A 314 4.59 -9.74 -13.52
C SER A 314 5.72 -10.13 -14.46
N ALA A 315 6.14 -9.24 -15.35
CA ALA A 315 7.28 -9.49 -16.23
C ALA A 315 8.60 -9.58 -15.47
N TYR A 316 8.80 -8.72 -14.45
CA TYR A 316 9.92 -8.87 -13.54
C TYR A 316 9.90 -10.22 -12.83
N VAL A 317 8.77 -10.61 -12.23
CA VAL A 317 8.62 -11.90 -11.54
C VAL A 317 8.89 -13.08 -12.47
N TRP A 318 8.36 -13.06 -13.69
CA TRP A 318 8.62 -14.10 -14.69
C TRP A 318 10.11 -14.17 -15.07
N SER A 319 10.77 -13.02 -15.23
CA SER A 319 12.20 -12.96 -15.57
C SER A 319 13.13 -13.61 -14.54
N LEU A 320 12.72 -13.67 -13.26
CA LEU A 320 13.52 -14.24 -12.17
C LEU A 320 13.80 -15.74 -12.33
N SER A 321 12.92 -16.47 -13.03
CA SER A 321 13.01 -17.92 -13.25
C SER A 321 13.14 -18.32 -14.72
N ASN A 322 13.02 -17.36 -15.65
CA ASN A 322 12.97 -17.61 -17.10
C ASN A 322 13.98 -16.80 -17.93
N THR A 323 14.96 -16.16 -17.30
CA THR A 323 16.10 -15.60 -18.05
C THR A 323 17.13 -16.69 -18.33
N ASP A 324 17.68 -16.67 -19.56
CA ASP A 324 18.73 -17.61 -19.97
C ASP A 324 19.84 -17.63 -18.93
N LYS A 325 20.04 -18.79 -18.32
CA LYS A 325 21.21 -19.06 -17.51
C LYS A 325 22.41 -18.98 -18.46
N GLU A 326 23.17 -17.90 -18.40
CA GLU A 326 24.58 -17.95 -18.78
C GLU A 326 25.31 -19.09 -18.04
#